data_AF-A0A6L6C6Y4-F1
#
_entry.id   AF-A0A6L6C6Y4-F1
#
_cell.length_a   1.000
_cell.length_b   1.000
_cell.length_c   1.000
_cell.angle_alpha   90.00
_cell.angle_beta   90.00
_cell.angle_gamma   90.00
#
_symmetry.space_group_name_H-M   'P 1'
#
loop_
_entity.id
_entity.type
_entity.pdbx_description
1 polymer ?
#
loop_
_entity_poly.entity_id
_entity_poly.type
_entity_poly.pdbx_seq_one_letter_code
_entity_poly.pdbx_strand_id
1 'polypeptide(L)'
;MLSKRIRSENIVLGRMERKEKFSHCSILLKVKGIPSPPITAIAGATPPTRDRVIDGLRAVSLSVVVFGHCFMALVLWRQGVPSLGNSLTLHRPMQLFTWVLQIMPLFFFAGGASNAITWRAKRDGGYSLWLWGRAARLLRPLWVYLIVMAPVALIVAHFGPIDVTAPLLLLTTQLLWFLGAYLIVTALGPVFWTLHQRRPFFTIASLAAIAVLVDIARFGLGGPTALGLINFVVVWCFAAQLGVWYVERRPQPRSAALVAFGGLLVNALVVKFAHYPLSMVGMPGEKVSNMAPPTVPLMVHSVV
;
A
#
# COMPACT_ATOMS: atom_id res chain seq x y z
N MET A 1 -14.22 64.03 -42.13
CA MET A 1 -13.07 63.13 -41.89
C MET A 1 -13.36 61.98 -40.90
N LEU A 2 -14.59 61.78 -40.39
CA LEU A 2 -14.92 60.67 -39.47
C LEU A 2 -15.38 59.36 -40.14
N SER A 3 -15.83 59.40 -41.40
CA SER A 3 -16.35 58.21 -42.12
C SER A 3 -15.28 57.19 -42.51
N LYS A 4 -14.02 57.60 -42.71
CA LYS A 4 -12.92 56.67 -43.06
C LYS A 4 -12.40 55.86 -41.86
N ARG A 5 -12.60 56.31 -40.62
CA ARG A 5 -12.06 55.65 -39.41
C ARG A 5 -12.90 54.46 -38.93
N ILE A 6 -14.22 54.55 -39.09
CA ILE A 6 -15.16 53.46 -38.75
C ILE A 6 -15.00 52.27 -39.72
N ARG A 7 -14.60 52.51 -40.97
CA ARG A 7 -14.37 51.44 -41.95
C ARG A 7 -13.09 50.63 -41.69
N SER A 8 -12.07 51.21 -41.05
CA SER A 8 -10.86 50.48 -40.68
C SER A 8 -11.02 49.60 -39.44
N GLU A 9 -11.85 49.99 -38.46
CA GLU A 9 -12.07 49.19 -37.25
C GLU A 9 -12.90 47.93 -37.53
N ASN A 10 -13.89 48.00 -38.44
CA ASN A 10 -14.66 46.82 -38.85
C ASN A 10 -13.85 45.78 -39.65
N ILE A 11 -12.76 46.17 -40.31
CA ILE A 11 -11.85 45.24 -41.00
C ILE A 11 -10.94 44.52 -40.00
N VAL A 12 -10.61 45.15 -38.87
CA VAL A 12 -9.79 44.55 -37.80
C VAL A 12 -10.65 43.62 -36.93
N LEU A 13 -11.88 44.01 -36.59
CA LEU A 13 -12.81 43.16 -35.83
C LEU A 13 -13.22 41.90 -36.61
N GLY A 14 -13.47 42.01 -37.93
CA GLY A 14 -13.72 40.84 -38.80
C GLY A 14 -12.49 39.95 -39.08
N ARG A 15 -11.31 40.33 -38.59
CA ARG A 15 -10.07 39.53 -38.60
C ARG A 15 -9.75 38.94 -37.22
N MET A 16 -10.29 39.52 -36.13
CA MET A 16 -10.17 38.98 -34.78
C MET A 16 -11.22 37.89 -34.49
N GLU A 17 -12.46 38.03 -34.98
CA GLU A 17 -13.49 36.97 -34.87
C GLU A 17 -13.16 35.71 -35.70
N ARG A 18 -12.24 35.81 -36.68
CA ARG A 18 -11.81 34.66 -37.49
C ARG A 18 -10.72 33.81 -36.84
N LYS A 19 -10.17 34.24 -35.70
CA LYS A 19 -9.25 33.45 -34.87
C LYS A 19 -9.92 32.80 -33.65
N GLU A 20 -11.21 33.05 -33.44
CA GLU A 20 -12.07 32.31 -32.51
C GLU A 20 -12.91 31.22 -33.22
N LYS A 21 -12.36 30.57 -34.26
CA LYS A 21 -12.79 29.20 -34.54
C LYS A 21 -12.09 28.27 -33.57
N PHE A 22 -12.65 28.24 -32.37
CA PHE A 22 -12.85 27.06 -31.54
C PHE A 22 -13.18 25.87 -32.45
N SER A 23 -12.15 25.23 -32.98
CA SER A 23 -12.26 23.97 -33.69
C SER A 23 -11.40 22.99 -32.93
N HIS A 24 -12.08 22.35 -31.98
CA HIS A 24 -11.79 21.00 -31.53
C HIS A 24 -10.41 20.84 -30.89
N CYS A 25 -10.40 21.05 -29.57
CA CYS A 25 -9.50 20.40 -28.63
C CYS A 25 -9.52 18.89 -28.89
N SER A 26 -8.71 18.49 -29.87
CA SER A 26 -8.48 17.13 -30.27
C SER A 26 -7.46 16.57 -29.27
N ILE A 27 -7.94 16.24 -28.08
CA ILE A 27 -7.27 15.28 -27.18
C ILE A 27 -7.44 13.91 -27.85
N LEU A 28 -6.74 13.74 -28.96
CA LEU A 28 -6.54 12.46 -29.61
C LEU A 28 -5.14 12.01 -29.22
N LEU A 29 -5.13 11.05 -28.31
CA LEU A 29 -4.03 10.12 -28.04
C LEU A 29 -3.38 9.69 -29.36
N LYS A 30 -2.33 10.40 -29.79
CA LYS A 30 -1.39 9.89 -30.78
C LYS A 30 -0.33 9.08 -30.04
N VAL A 31 -0.75 7.91 -29.57
CA VAL A 31 0.16 6.84 -29.15
C VAL A 31 0.82 6.32 -30.43
N LYS A 32 1.89 6.97 -30.86
CA LYS A 32 2.77 6.42 -31.89
C LYS A 32 4.21 6.72 -31.51
N GLY A 33 4.84 5.72 -30.89
CA GLY A 33 6.30 5.57 -30.85
C GLY A 33 7.07 6.63 -30.07
N ILE A 34 6.67 6.99 -28.85
CA ILE A 34 7.61 7.66 -27.94
C ILE A 34 8.56 6.58 -27.43
N PRO A 35 9.85 6.56 -27.82
CA PRO A 35 10.82 5.71 -27.15
C PRO A 35 10.75 6.08 -25.66
N SER A 36 10.46 5.09 -24.81
CA SER A 36 10.47 5.30 -23.36
C SER A 36 11.80 5.96 -23.01
N PRO A 37 11.80 7.13 -22.34
CA PRO A 37 13.04 7.81 -22.05
C PRO A 37 13.95 6.82 -21.31
N PRO A 38 15.23 6.72 -21.69
CA PRO A 38 16.13 5.78 -21.05
C PRO A 38 16.09 6.01 -19.54
N ILE A 39 16.16 4.94 -18.74
CA ILE A 39 16.02 4.99 -17.28
C ILE A 39 16.94 6.07 -16.67
N THR A 40 18.09 6.31 -17.30
CA THR A 40 19.06 7.37 -16.98
C THR A 40 18.53 8.80 -17.18
N ALA A 41 17.70 9.06 -18.19
CA ALA A 41 17.06 10.36 -18.44
C ALA A 41 15.93 10.64 -17.43
N ILE A 42 15.13 9.62 -17.09
CA ILE A 42 14.12 9.73 -16.01
C ILE A 42 14.84 9.92 -14.65
N ALA A 43 15.95 9.21 -14.45
CA ALA A 43 16.82 9.40 -13.30
C ALA A 43 17.39 10.82 -13.25
N GLY A 44 17.83 11.40 -14.37
CA GLY A 44 18.31 12.79 -14.41
C GLY A 44 17.24 13.84 -14.08
N ALA A 45 15.99 13.60 -14.46
CA ALA A 45 14.88 14.54 -14.31
C ALA A 45 14.21 14.52 -12.91
N THR A 46 14.56 13.56 -12.03
CA THR A 46 13.92 13.43 -10.71
C THR A 46 14.67 14.25 -9.65
N PRO A 47 14.00 15.15 -8.89
CA PRO A 47 14.63 15.98 -7.87
C PRO A 47 15.47 15.18 -6.86
N PRO A 48 16.64 15.68 -6.42
CA PRO A 48 17.53 14.97 -5.51
C PRO A 48 16.94 14.73 -4.11
N THR A 49 15.82 15.38 -3.79
CA THR A 49 15.07 15.21 -2.54
C THR A 49 14.17 13.97 -2.52
N ARG A 50 14.05 13.24 -3.65
CA ARG A 50 13.17 12.06 -3.78
C ARG A 50 14.00 10.79 -3.89
N ASP A 51 13.79 9.86 -2.96
CA ASP A 51 14.44 8.55 -2.98
C ASP A 51 13.72 7.61 -3.95
N ARG A 52 14.40 7.35 -5.08
CA ARG A 52 13.89 6.53 -6.20
C ARG A 52 13.69 5.08 -5.82
N VAL A 53 14.52 4.56 -4.90
CA VAL A 53 14.41 3.18 -4.44
C VAL A 53 13.12 3.02 -3.65
N ILE A 54 12.81 3.98 -2.77
CA ILE A 54 11.58 3.98 -1.96
C ILE A 54 10.32 4.16 -2.83
N ASP A 55 10.38 4.98 -3.87
CA ASP A 55 9.28 5.14 -4.81
C ASP A 55 9.04 3.88 -5.65
N GLY A 56 10.11 3.28 -6.17
CA GLY A 56 10.05 2.02 -6.91
C GLY A 56 9.51 0.89 -6.03
N LEU A 57 9.98 0.78 -4.78
CA LEU A 57 9.51 -0.20 -3.82
C LEU A 57 8.00 -0.11 -3.61
N ARG A 58 7.45 1.11 -3.47
CA ARG A 58 6.01 1.33 -3.29
C ARG A 58 5.22 0.99 -4.53
N ALA A 59 5.70 1.38 -5.71
CA ALA A 59 5.05 1.07 -6.97
C ALA A 59 4.99 -0.44 -7.21
N VAL A 60 6.13 -1.13 -7.07
CA VAL A 60 6.21 -2.59 -7.19
C VAL A 60 5.33 -3.27 -6.14
N SER A 61 5.37 -2.80 -4.88
CA SER A 61 4.55 -3.38 -3.82
C SER A 61 3.06 -3.23 -4.12
N LEU A 62 2.60 -2.06 -4.56
CA LEU A 62 1.21 -1.84 -4.92
C LEU A 62 0.79 -2.72 -6.10
N SER A 63 1.63 -2.86 -7.13
CA SER A 63 1.38 -3.75 -8.26
C SER A 63 1.27 -5.20 -7.80
N VAL A 64 2.21 -5.69 -6.99
CA VAL A 64 2.18 -7.07 -6.47
C VAL A 64 0.96 -7.30 -5.58
N VAL A 65 0.54 -6.33 -4.77
CA VAL A 65 -0.71 -6.44 -3.99
C VAL A 65 -1.92 -6.56 -4.91
N VAL A 66 -2.05 -5.70 -5.92
CA VAL A 66 -3.18 -5.73 -6.86
C VAL A 66 -3.21 -7.06 -7.63
N PHE A 67 -2.10 -7.43 -8.27
CA PHE A 67 -2.00 -8.69 -9.01
C PHE A 67 -2.14 -9.91 -8.09
N GLY A 68 -1.59 -9.86 -6.89
CA GLY A 68 -1.71 -10.92 -5.88
C GLY A 68 -3.14 -11.16 -5.45
N HIS A 69 -3.92 -10.10 -5.19
CA HIS A 69 -5.35 -10.24 -4.88
C HIS A 69 -6.15 -10.77 -6.07
N CYS A 70 -5.85 -10.31 -7.30
CA CYS A 70 -6.46 -10.86 -8.51
C CYS A 70 -6.08 -12.34 -8.73
N PHE A 71 -4.85 -12.73 -8.41
CA PHE A 71 -4.35 -14.09 -8.57
C PHE A 71 -4.91 -15.04 -7.49
N MET A 72 -5.06 -14.58 -6.25
CA MET A 72 -5.66 -15.34 -5.15
C MET A 72 -7.18 -15.51 -5.32
N ALA A 73 -7.84 -14.57 -6.01
CA ALA A 73 -9.25 -14.65 -6.32
C ALA A 73 -9.51 -15.55 -7.54
N LEU A 74 -9.51 -16.87 -7.34
CA LEU A 74 -10.00 -17.80 -8.35
C LEU A 74 -11.50 -18.06 -8.13
N VAL A 75 -12.32 -17.65 -9.10
CA VAL A 75 -13.72 -18.08 -9.12
C VAL A 75 -13.75 -19.51 -9.66
N LEU A 76 -13.93 -20.48 -8.77
CA LEU A 76 -14.14 -21.88 -9.12
C LEU A 76 -15.63 -22.11 -9.34
N TRP A 77 -16.03 -22.54 -10.53
CA TRP A 77 -17.38 -23.05 -10.75
C TRP A 77 -17.48 -24.46 -10.17
N ARG A 78 -18.19 -24.62 -9.05
CA ARG A 78 -18.50 -25.94 -8.47
C ARG A 78 -20.00 -26.17 -8.58
N GLN A 79 -20.39 -27.19 -9.35
CA GLN A 79 -21.80 -27.59 -9.55
C GLN A 79 -22.72 -26.44 -10.02
N GLY A 80 -22.27 -25.59 -10.95
CA GLY A 80 -23.08 -24.51 -11.50
C GLY A 80 -23.20 -23.25 -10.63
N VAL A 81 -22.65 -23.26 -9.41
CA VAL A 81 -22.57 -22.08 -8.53
C VAL A 81 -21.14 -21.52 -8.55
N PRO A 82 -20.95 -20.20 -8.74
CA PRO A 82 -19.65 -19.57 -8.58
C PRO A 82 -19.23 -19.66 -7.11
N SER A 83 -18.19 -20.43 -6.82
CA SER A 83 -17.57 -20.49 -5.49
C SER A 83 -16.20 -19.83 -5.55
N LEU A 84 -15.88 -18.96 -4.60
CA LEU A 84 -14.54 -18.38 -4.53
C LEU A 84 -13.57 -19.43 -3.98
N GLY A 85 -12.76 -19.98 -4.87
CA GLY A 85 -11.59 -20.78 -4.54
C GLY A 85 -10.38 -19.89 -4.31
N ASN A 86 -9.34 -20.46 -3.73
CA ASN A 86 -8.03 -19.83 -3.64
C ASN A 86 -7.03 -20.75 -4.32
N SER A 87 -6.30 -20.28 -5.31
CA SER A 87 -5.24 -21.03 -6.02
C SER A 87 -4.23 -21.64 -5.07
N LEU A 88 -4.03 -20.99 -3.91
CA LEU A 88 -3.12 -21.41 -2.85
C LEU A 88 -3.63 -22.64 -2.06
N THR A 89 -4.93 -23.00 -2.14
CA THR A 89 -5.45 -24.21 -1.47
C THR A 89 -5.30 -25.47 -2.31
N LEU A 90 -4.97 -25.37 -3.61
CA LEU A 90 -4.81 -26.54 -4.47
C LEU A 90 -3.61 -27.40 -4.10
N HIS A 91 -2.51 -26.80 -3.64
CA HIS A 91 -1.30 -27.53 -3.25
C HIS A 91 -0.66 -26.91 -1.99
N ARG A 92 -0.34 -27.74 -0.98
CA ARG A 92 0.34 -27.31 0.26
C ARG A 92 1.64 -26.50 0.02
N PRO A 93 2.54 -26.84 -0.93
CA PRO A 93 3.70 -26.00 -1.23
C PRO A 93 3.33 -24.63 -1.82
N MET A 94 2.14 -24.46 -2.37
CA MET A 94 1.67 -23.17 -2.86
C MET A 94 1.57 -22.13 -1.74
N GLN A 95 1.32 -22.58 -0.50
CA GLN A 95 1.31 -21.71 0.69
C GLN A 95 2.69 -21.09 0.97
N LEU A 96 3.80 -21.74 0.58
CA LEU A 96 5.13 -21.16 0.73
C LEU A 96 5.36 -19.98 -0.22
N PHE A 97 4.66 -19.92 -1.37
CA PHE A 97 4.69 -18.72 -2.20
C PHE A 97 4.12 -17.51 -1.48
N THR A 98 3.22 -17.69 -0.50
CA THR A 98 2.73 -16.56 0.30
C THR A 98 3.84 -15.89 1.10
N TRP A 99 4.93 -16.59 1.43
CA TRP A 99 6.08 -15.99 2.11
C TRP A 99 6.83 -15.05 1.18
N VAL A 100 7.01 -15.42 -0.08
CA VAL A 100 7.71 -14.56 -1.06
C VAL A 100 6.81 -13.43 -1.53
N LEU A 101 5.52 -13.70 -1.72
CA LEU A 101 4.54 -12.74 -2.19
C LEU A 101 4.05 -11.79 -1.10
N GLN A 102 4.50 -11.95 0.15
CA GLN A 102 4.13 -11.09 1.27
C GLN A 102 4.81 -9.72 1.17
N ILE A 103 4.34 -8.91 0.24
CA ILE A 103 4.95 -7.62 -0.10
C ILE A 103 4.51 -6.48 0.85
N MET A 104 3.52 -6.75 1.69
CA MET A 104 2.90 -5.76 2.57
C MET A 104 3.89 -5.15 3.58
N PRO A 105 4.70 -5.93 4.32
CA PRO A 105 5.76 -5.39 5.17
C PRO A 105 6.71 -4.47 4.41
N LEU A 106 7.08 -4.83 3.19
CA LEU A 106 7.99 -4.04 2.35
C LEU A 106 7.40 -2.67 1.99
N PHE A 107 6.09 -2.62 1.72
CA PHE A 107 5.41 -1.34 1.52
C PHE A 107 5.44 -0.46 2.77
N PHE A 108 5.15 -1.02 3.95
CA PHE A 108 5.19 -0.26 5.20
C PHE A 108 6.60 0.19 5.56
N PHE A 109 7.62 -0.63 5.27
CA PHE A 109 9.03 -0.26 5.36
C PHE A 109 9.35 0.96 4.49
N ALA A 110 9.05 0.93 3.19
CA ALA A 110 9.24 2.10 2.32
C ALA A 110 8.39 3.30 2.77
N GLY A 111 7.19 3.02 3.29
CA GLY A 111 6.29 3.98 3.89
C GLY A 111 6.95 4.76 5.03
N GLY A 112 7.51 4.04 6.01
CA GLY A 112 8.22 4.59 7.15
C GLY A 112 9.46 5.39 6.73
N ALA A 113 10.25 4.85 5.81
CA ALA A 113 11.41 5.54 5.23
C ALA A 113 11.02 6.86 4.54
N SER A 114 9.96 6.84 3.72
CA SER A 114 9.42 8.05 3.07
C SER A 114 8.87 9.06 4.09
N ASN A 115 8.21 8.58 5.15
CA ASN A 115 7.67 9.43 6.20
C ASN A 115 8.80 10.14 6.96
N ALA A 116 9.86 9.43 7.33
CA ALA A 116 11.07 9.98 7.93
C ALA A 116 11.71 11.09 7.07
N ILE A 117 11.96 10.81 5.79
CA ILE A 117 12.60 11.78 4.87
C ILE A 117 11.75 13.06 4.77
N THR A 118 10.44 12.91 4.53
CA THR A 118 9.56 14.07 4.36
C THR A 118 9.29 14.82 5.65
N TRP A 119 9.27 14.12 6.79
CA TRP A 119 9.14 14.75 8.10
C TRP A 119 10.38 15.58 8.45
N ARG A 120 11.58 15.07 8.12
CA ARG A 120 12.83 15.81 8.30
C ARG A 120 12.95 17.02 7.37
N ALA A 121 12.45 16.89 6.14
CA ALA A 121 12.49 17.95 5.13
C ALA A 121 11.32 18.96 5.22
N LYS A 122 10.40 18.80 6.18
CA LYS A 122 9.26 19.71 6.31
C LYS A 122 9.74 21.13 6.64
N ARG A 123 9.16 22.14 6.00
CA ARG A 123 9.34 23.56 6.32
C ARG A 123 8.06 24.07 6.98
N ASP A 124 8.17 24.83 8.06
CA ASP A 124 7.22 25.66 8.86
C ASP A 124 5.68 25.43 8.84
N GLY A 125 5.15 24.43 8.15
CA GLY A 125 3.72 24.13 8.01
C GLY A 125 3.14 23.23 9.11
N GLY A 126 3.93 22.86 10.11
CA GLY A 126 3.47 22.02 11.23
C GLY A 126 3.09 20.58 10.84
N TYR A 127 2.53 19.85 11.82
CA TYR A 127 2.14 18.44 11.66
C TYR A 127 0.92 18.26 10.75
N SER A 128 -0.09 19.11 10.92
CA SER A 128 -1.37 19.02 10.21
C SER A 128 -1.21 19.19 8.69
N LEU A 129 -0.44 20.20 8.25
CA LEU A 129 -0.22 20.43 6.82
C LEU A 129 0.60 19.29 6.19
N TRP A 130 1.60 18.77 6.91
CA TRP A 130 2.38 17.61 6.45
C TRP A 130 1.50 16.37 6.30
N LEU A 131 0.67 16.06 7.30
CA LEU A 131 -0.20 14.89 7.25
C LEU A 131 -1.26 15.04 6.16
N TRP A 132 -1.91 16.20 6.07
CA TRP A 132 -2.91 16.49 5.05
C TRP A 132 -2.33 16.36 3.63
N GLY A 133 -1.13 16.89 3.40
CA GLY A 133 -0.45 16.78 2.11
C GLY A 133 -0.16 15.34 1.68
N ARG A 134 -0.03 14.40 2.62
CA ARG A 134 0.11 12.96 2.34
C ARG A 134 -1.24 12.28 2.19
N ALA A 135 -2.15 12.51 3.13
CA ALA A 135 -3.49 11.96 3.11
C ALA A 135 -4.22 12.36 1.81
N ALA A 136 -4.19 13.62 1.40
CA ALA A 136 -4.85 14.08 0.18
C ALA A 136 -4.34 13.38 -1.09
N ARG A 137 -3.04 13.09 -1.20
CA ARG A 137 -2.49 12.36 -2.36
C ARG A 137 -2.94 10.91 -2.40
N LEU A 138 -3.11 10.29 -1.24
CA LEU A 138 -3.58 8.91 -1.09
C LEU A 138 -5.09 8.80 -1.26
N LEU A 139 -5.84 9.80 -0.79
CA LEU A 139 -7.30 9.84 -0.87
C LEU A 139 -7.80 10.17 -2.29
N ARG A 140 -7.03 10.89 -3.11
CA ARG A 140 -7.41 11.17 -4.51
C ARG A 140 -7.75 9.92 -5.34
N PRO A 141 -6.84 8.92 -5.48
CA PRO A 141 -7.16 7.70 -6.20
C PRO A 141 -8.25 6.88 -5.49
N LEU A 142 -8.33 6.93 -4.16
CA LEU A 142 -9.41 6.31 -3.41
C LEU A 142 -10.78 6.90 -3.78
N TRP A 143 -10.91 8.21 -3.87
CA TRP A 143 -12.18 8.86 -4.24
C TRP A 143 -12.62 8.47 -5.65
N VAL A 144 -11.69 8.41 -6.61
CA VAL A 144 -11.99 7.92 -7.96
C VAL A 144 -12.49 6.48 -7.91
N TYR A 145 -11.79 5.63 -7.16
CA TYR A 145 -12.19 4.24 -6.96
C TYR A 145 -13.59 4.14 -6.33
N LEU A 146 -13.89 4.89 -5.27
CA LEU A 146 -15.19 4.87 -4.60
C LEU A 146 -16.32 5.37 -5.50
N ILE A 147 -16.11 6.44 -6.26
CA ILE A 147 -17.11 6.99 -7.18
C ILE A 147 -17.47 5.99 -8.28
N VAL A 148 -16.50 5.20 -8.75
CA VAL A 148 -16.73 4.17 -9.79
C VAL A 148 -17.31 2.90 -9.17
N MET A 149 -16.70 2.41 -8.09
CA MET A 149 -17.03 1.11 -7.53
C MET A 149 -18.28 1.12 -6.67
N ALA A 150 -18.65 2.22 -6.02
CA ALA A 150 -19.86 2.25 -5.20
C ALA A 150 -21.14 2.04 -6.04
N PRO A 151 -21.35 2.72 -7.19
CA PRO A 151 -22.48 2.41 -8.08
C PRO A 151 -22.44 0.98 -8.62
N VAL A 152 -21.27 0.51 -9.05
CA VAL A 152 -21.10 -0.88 -9.54
C VAL A 152 -21.46 -1.88 -8.45
N ALA A 153 -20.98 -1.67 -7.23
CA ALA A 153 -21.29 -2.51 -6.09
C ALA A 153 -22.78 -2.54 -5.77
N LEU A 154 -23.47 -1.38 -5.82
CA LEU A 154 -24.91 -1.29 -5.61
C LEU A 154 -25.70 -2.04 -6.69
N ILE A 155 -25.33 -1.87 -7.96
CA ILE A 155 -25.97 -2.58 -9.09
C ILE A 155 -25.77 -4.09 -8.93
N VAL A 156 -24.53 -4.52 -8.71
CA VAL A 156 -24.20 -5.94 -8.55
C VAL A 156 -24.91 -6.55 -7.34
N ALA A 157 -24.96 -5.85 -6.20
CA ALA A 157 -25.67 -6.31 -5.01
C ALA A 157 -27.19 -6.39 -5.21
N HIS A 158 -27.76 -5.53 -6.06
CA HIS A 158 -29.20 -5.52 -6.34
C HIS A 158 -29.64 -6.63 -7.29
N PHE A 159 -28.82 -6.95 -8.31
CA PHE A 159 -29.19 -7.91 -9.36
C PHE A 159 -28.55 -9.30 -9.21
N GLY A 160 -27.48 -9.43 -8.42
CA GLY A 160 -26.72 -10.67 -8.28
C GLY A 160 -27.11 -11.49 -7.04
N PRO A 161 -27.04 -12.83 -7.11
CA PRO A 161 -27.22 -13.70 -5.93
C PRO A 161 -26.23 -13.36 -4.82
N ILE A 162 -26.71 -13.28 -3.57
CA ILE A 162 -25.90 -12.89 -2.41
C ILE A 162 -24.62 -13.72 -2.23
N ASP A 163 -24.70 -15.03 -2.55
CA ASP A 163 -23.60 -15.98 -2.42
C ASP A 163 -22.44 -15.68 -3.38
N VAL A 164 -22.71 -14.95 -4.46
CA VAL A 164 -21.71 -14.54 -5.45
C VAL A 164 -21.28 -13.09 -5.21
N THR A 165 -22.23 -12.21 -4.88
CA THR A 165 -21.96 -10.78 -4.75
C THR A 165 -21.19 -10.46 -3.47
N ALA A 166 -21.54 -11.05 -2.32
CA ALA A 166 -20.87 -10.75 -1.06
C ALA A 166 -19.36 -11.06 -1.09
N PRO A 167 -18.90 -12.21 -1.59
CA PRO A 167 -17.46 -12.48 -1.73
C PRO A 167 -16.74 -11.54 -2.70
N LEU A 168 -17.37 -11.16 -3.81
CA LEU A 168 -16.80 -10.19 -4.77
C LEU A 168 -16.64 -8.80 -4.13
N LEU A 169 -17.66 -8.35 -3.39
CA LEU A 169 -17.62 -7.07 -2.68
C LEU A 169 -16.59 -7.07 -1.56
N LEU A 170 -16.43 -8.18 -0.84
CA LEU A 170 -15.36 -8.35 0.14
C LEU A 170 -13.98 -8.21 -0.51
N LEU A 171 -13.74 -8.84 -1.66
CA LEU A 171 -12.47 -8.73 -2.38
C LEU A 171 -12.17 -7.28 -2.79
N THR A 172 -13.17 -6.54 -3.29
CA THR A 172 -13.00 -5.13 -3.66
C THR A 172 -12.72 -4.24 -2.45
N THR A 173 -13.31 -4.55 -1.29
CA THR A 173 -13.09 -3.80 -0.05
C THR A 173 -11.76 -4.17 0.60
N GLN A 174 -11.22 -5.35 0.30
CA GLN A 174 -9.98 -5.84 0.88
C GLN A 174 -8.73 -5.01 0.49
N LEU A 175 -8.78 -4.19 -0.56
CA LEU A 175 -7.67 -3.27 -0.84
C LEU A 175 -7.71 -2.00 0.04
N LEU A 176 -8.88 -1.68 0.62
CA LEU A 176 -9.11 -0.42 1.34
C LEU A 176 -8.58 -0.48 2.79
N TRP A 177 -8.59 -1.65 3.43
CA TRP A 177 -8.11 -1.76 4.83
C TRP A 177 -6.63 -1.37 4.95
N PHE A 178 -5.83 -1.77 3.97
CA PHE A 178 -4.41 -1.47 3.91
C PHE A 178 -4.15 0.03 3.82
N LEU A 179 -4.96 0.73 3.02
CA LEU A 179 -4.88 2.17 2.92
C LEU A 179 -5.16 2.84 4.27
N GLY A 180 -6.19 2.35 5.00
CA GLY A 180 -6.49 2.78 6.35
C GLY A 180 -5.32 2.57 7.31
N ALA A 181 -4.73 1.37 7.31
CA ALA A 181 -3.55 1.05 8.11
C ALA A 181 -2.35 1.96 7.76
N TYR A 182 -2.11 2.23 6.48
CA TYR A 182 -1.04 3.13 6.03
C TYR A 182 -1.24 4.58 6.50
N LEU A 183 -2.48 5.07 6.49
CA LEU A 183 -2.81 6.39 7.04
C LEU A 183 -2.54 6.47 8.55
N ILE A 184 -2.91 5.44 9.30
CA ILE A 184 -2.63 5.35 10.75
C ILE A 184 -1.12 5.37 11.00
N VAL A 185 -0.35 4.51 10.34
CA VAL A 185 1.11 4.46 10.47
C VAL A 185 1.75 5.79 10.07
N THR A 186 1.21 6.45 9.03
CA THR A 186 1.69 7.78 8.61
C THR A 186 1.40 8.86 9.64
N ALA A 187 0.21 8.85 10.24
CA ALA A 187 -0.15 9.76 11.33
C ALA A 187 0.73 9.55 12.57
N LEU A 188 1.06 8.29 12.90
CA LEU A 188 1.95 7.96 14.00
C LEU A 188 3.44 8.20 13.69
N GLY A 189 3.78 8.43 12.42
CA GLY A 189 5.15 8.60 11.94
C GLY A 189 5.99 9.60 12.76
N PRO A 190 5.50 10.82 13.03
CA PRO A 190 6.20 11.81 13.87
C PRO A 190 6.48 11.37 15.30
N VAL A 191 5.54 10.65 15.93
CA VAL A 191 5.70 10.14 17.30
C VAL A 191 6.79 9.09 17.33
N PHE A 192 6.73 8.13 16.40
CA PHE A 192 7.77 7.12 16.33
C PHE A 192 9.11 7.70 15.85
N TRP A 193 9.13 8.73 15.01
CA TRP A 193 10.35 9.43 14.64
C TRP A 193 11.05 10.05 15.86
N THR A 194 10.33 10.72 16.76
CA THR A 194 10.94 11.31 17.96
C THR A 194 11.43 10.26 18.94
N LEU A 195 10.69 9.15 19.10
CA LEU A 195 11.12 8.01 19.90
C LEU A 195 12.36 7.33 19.29
N HIS A 196 12.37 7.15 17.97
CA HIS A 196 13.49 6.54 17.24
C HIS A 196 14.77 7.36 17.41
N GLN A 197 14.70 8.67 17.24
CA GLN A 197 15.83 9.57 17.40
C GLN A 197 16.44 9.54 18.81
N ARG A 198 15.63 9.25 19.85
CA ARG A 198 16.12 9.17 21.25
C ARG A 198 16.66 7.78 21.58
N ARG A 199 15.91 6.73 21.26
CA ARG A 199 16.23 5.34 21.59
C ARG A 199 15.72 4.41 20.47
N PRO A 200 16.48 4.27 19.37
CA PRO A 200 16.00 3.59 18.17
C PRO A 200 15.81 2.08 18.44
N PHE A 201 16.76 1.44 19.13
CA PHE A 201 16.65 0.02 19.50
C PHE A 201 15.45 -0.24 20.42
N PHE A 202 15.25 0.61 21.43
CA PHE A 202 14.15 0.47 22.38
C PHE A 202 12.79 0.63 21.69
N THR A 203 12.69 1.54 20.72
CA THR A 203 11.44 1.78 19.95
C THR A 203 11.05 0.55 19.13
N ILE A 204 12.00 -0.09 18.46
CA ILE A 204 11.75 -1.31 17.68
C ILE A 204 11.46 -2.49 18.62
N ALA A 205 12.24 -2.64 19.70
CA ALA A 205 12.08 -3.71 20.67
C ALA A 205 10.74 -3.61 21.42
N SER A 206 10.27 -2.41 21.76
CA SER A 206 8.98 -2.23 22.44
C SER A 206 7.81 -2.59 21.54
N LEU A 207 7.85 -2.22 20.25
CA LEU A 207 6.87 -2.66 19.27
C LEU A 207 6.85 -4.18 19.14
N ALA A 208 8.04 -4.81 19.09
CA ALA A 208 8.13 -6.26 19.05
C ALA A 208 7.57 -6.94 20.30
N ALA A 209 7.91 -6.41 21.48
CA ALA A 209 7.42 -6.92 22.75
C ALA A 209 5.89 -6.80 22.85
N ILE A 210 5.31 -5.66 22.46
CA ILE A 210 3.86 -5.47 22.45
C ILE A 210 3.20 -6.50 21.51
N ALA A 211 3.76 -6.72 20.32
CA ALA A 211 3.20 -7.69 19.37
C ALA A 211 3.15 -9.12 19.93
N VAL A 212 4.24 -9.53 20.59
CA VAL A 212 4.35 -10.83 21.25
C VAL A 212 3.38 -10.94 22.43
N LEU A 213 3.30 -9.92 23.29
CA LEU A 213 2.40 -9.91 24.44
C LEU A 213 0.93 -10.00 24.03
N VAL A 214 0.54 -9.31 22.96
CA VAL A 214 -0.83 -9.38 22.42
C VAL A 214 -1.14 -10.78 21.89
N ASP A 215 -0.22 -11.41 21.17
CA ASP A 215 -0.43 -12.78 20.67
C ASP A 215 -0.47 -13.79 21.83
N ILE A 216 0.36 -13.64 22.87
CA ILE A 216 0.27 -14.45 24.10
C ILE A 216 -1.08 -14.25 24.78
N ALA A 217 -1.56 -13.01 24.90
CA ALA A 217 -2.86 -12.74 25.50
C ALA A 217 -4.02 -13.35 24.70
N ARG A 218 -3.94 -13.32 23.37
CA ARG A 218 -4.97 -13.87 22.47
C ARG A 218 -4.98 -15.40 22.45
N PHE A 219 -3.81 -16.01 22.25
CA PHE A 219 -3.71 -17.46 22.01
C PHE A 219 -3.35 -18.26 23.26
N GLY A 220 -2.54 -17.69 24.16
CA GLY A 220 -2.11 -18.35 25.40
C GLY A 220 -3.10 -18.18 26.55
N LEU A 221 -3.68 -17.00 26.72
CA LEU A 221 -4.58 -16.68 27.84
C LEU A 221 -6.08 -16.73 27.47
N GLY A 222 -6.41 -17.07 26.21
CA GLY A 222 -7.80 -17.12 25.74
C GLY A 222 -8.51 -15.76 25.73
N GLY A 223 -7.74 -14.66 25.62
CA GLY A 223 -8.28 -13.30 25.62
C GLY A 223 -9.12 -12.98 24.37
N PRO A 224 -9.83 -11.83 24.38
CA PRO A 224 -10.72 -11.46 23.27
C PRO A 224 -9.97 -11.34 21.94
N THR A 225 -10.60 -11.81 20.86
CA THR A 225 -10.06 -11.68 19.49
C THR A 225 -9.79 -10.23 19.08
N ALA A 226 -10.55 -9.29 19.64
CA ALA A 226 -10.41 -7.85 19.45
C ALA A 226 -9.03 -7.31 19.84
N LEU A 227 -8.30 -7.97 20.75
CA LEU A 227 -6.92 -7.58 21.09
C LEU A 227 -5.99 -7.59 19.88
N GLY A 228 -6.29 -8.39 18.85
CA GLY A 228 -5.50 -8.42 17.62
C GLY A 228 -5.52 -7.09 16.85
N LEU A 229 -6.48 -6.20 17.10
CA LEU A 229 -6.48 -4.84 16.55
C LEU A 229 -5.29 -4.01 17.04
N ILE A 230 -4.70 -4.35 18.19
CA ILE A 230 -3.45 -3.74 18.65
C ILE A 230 -2.31 -4.17 17.71
N ASN A 231 -2.18 -5.47 17.43
CA ASN A 231 -1.17 -5.98 16.50
C ASN A 231 -1.36 -5.45 15.09
N PHE A 232 -2.60 -5.18 14.70
CA PHE A 232 -2.88 -4.50 13.44
C PHE A 232 -2.13 -3.17 13.30
N VAL A 233 -1.98 -2.36 14.34
CA VAL A 233 -1.20 -1.12 14.26
C VAL A 233 0.29 -1.38 14.53
N VAL A 234 0.59 -2.15 15.58
CA VAL A 234 1.95 -2.34 16.09
C VAL A 234 2.86 -3.04 15.08
N VAL A 235 2.37 -4.08 14.39
CA VAL A 235 3.17 -4.83 13.40
C VAL A 235 3.55 -3.96 12.21
N TRP A 236 2.60 -3.14 11.71
CA TRP A 236 2.91 -2.23 10.61
C TRP A 236 3.77 -1.05 11.03
N CYS A 237 3.62 -0.55 12.26
CA CYS A 237 4.55 0.41 12.84
C CYS A 237 5.96 -0.19 12.97
N PHE A 238 6.09 -1.45 13.36
CA PHE A 238 7.38 -2.15 13.43
C PHE A 238 8.05 -2.19 12.05
N ALA A 239 7.34 -2.63 11.02
CA ALA A 239 7.84 -2.63 9.64
C ALA A 239 8.27 -1.22 9.19
N ALA A 240 7.46 -0.19 9.49
CA ALA A 240 7.80 1.20 9.20
C ALA A 240 9.05 1.67 9.95
N GLN A 241 9.26 1.26 11.20
CA GLN A 241 10.45 1.61 11.98
C GLN A 241 11.73 0.99 11.44
N LEU A 242 11.67 -0.22 10.87
CA LEU A 242 12.80 -0.80 10.13
C LEU A 242 13.18 0.08 8.91
N GLY A 243 12.19 0.66 8.24
CA GLY A 243 12.41 1.61 7.16
C GLY A 243 13.09 2.91 7.61
N VAL A 244 12.68 3.45 8.76
CA VAL A 244 13.34 4.62 9.39
C VAL A 244 14.80 4.29 9.70
N TRP A 245 15.05 3.12 10.29
CA TRP A 245 16.39 2.64 10.62
C TRP A 245 17.30 2.52 9.40
N TYR A 246 16.76 2.00 8.28
CA TYR A 246 17.48 1.88 7.03
C TYR A 246 17.95 3.23 6.49
N VAL A 247 17.09 4.26 6.54
CA VAL A 247 17.44 5.62 6.10
C VAL A 247 18.53 6.23 6.97
N GLU A 248 18.48 6.00 8.29
CA GLU A 248 19.45 6.58 9.22
C GLU A 248 20.81 5.88 9.19
N ARG A 249 20.84 4.56 9.11
CA ARG A 249 22.07 3.78 9.34
C ARG A 249 22.65 3.10 8.10
N ARG A 250 21.87 2.97 7.02
CA ARG A 250 22.25 2.29 5.76
C ARG A 250 23.07 1.02 6.01
N PRO A 251 22.44 -0.06 6.50
CA PRO A 251 23.15 -1.28 6.87
C PRO A 251 23.95 -1.84 5.69
N GLN A 252 25.12 -2.41 5.98
CA GLN A 252 25.92 -3.09 4.97
C GLN A 252 25.12 -4.26 4.37
N PRO A 253 25.22 -4.53 3.05
CA PRO A 253 24.45 -5.60 2.42
C PRO A 253 24.62 -6.97 3.10
N ARG A 254 25.83 -7.27 3.59
CA ARG A 254 26.10 -8.52 4.32
C ARG A 254 25.37 -8.60 5.65
N SER A 255 25.36 -7.53 6.45
CA SER A 255 24.65 -7.54 7.74
C SER A 255 23.14 -7.56 7.55
N ALA A 256 22.62 -6.85 6.53
CA ALA A 256 21.22 -6.91 6.15
C ALA A 256 20.81 -8.34 5.74
N ALA A 257 21.62 -9.02 4.92
CA ALA A 257 21.37 -10.41 4.51
C ALA A 257 21.40 -11.38 5.70
N LEU A 258 22.35 -11.22 6.63
CA LEU A 258 22.41 -12.04 7.85
C LEU A 258 21.17 -11.84 8.74
N VAL A 259 20.73 -10.59 8.89
CA VAL A 259 19.52 -10.25 9.66
C VAL A 259 18.26 -10.83 8.99
N ALA A 260 18.14 -10.71 7.67
CA ALA A 260 17.03 -11.28 6.91
C ALA A 260 17.00 -12.81 7.01
N PHE A 261 18.15 -13.47 6.87
CA PHE A 261 18.25 -14.93 7.02
C PHE A 261 17.92 -15.37 8.45
N GLY A 262 18.43 -14.67 9.46
CA GLY A 262 18.08 -14.92 10.85
C GLY A 262 16.58 -14.73 11.12
N GLY A 263 15.98 -13.68 10.56
CA GLY A 263 14.54 -13.44 10.61
C GLY A 263 13.75 -14.59 9.97
N LEU A 264 14.18 -15.09 8.81
CA LEU A 264 13.55 -16.21 8.13
C LEU A 264 13.59 -17.49 8.97
N LEU A 265 14.74 -17.78 9.59
CA LEU A 265 14.90 -18.92 10.50
C LEU A 265 13.99 -18.79 11.73
N VAL A 266 13.99 -17.62 12.39
CA VAL A 266 13.10 -17.36 13.54
C VAL A 266 11.65 -17.54 13.12
N ASN A 267 11.26 -17.04 11.95
CA ASN A 267 9.89 -17.17 11.46
C ASN A 267 9.51 -18.64 11.23
N ALA A 268 10.38 -19.42 10.60
CA ALA A 268 10.17 -20.86 10.40
C ALA A 268 10.04 -21.62 11.73
N LEU A 269 10.84 -21.28 12.73
CA LEU A 269 10.77 -21.87 14.07
C LEU A 269 9.46 -21.49 14.77
N VAL A 270 9.08 -20.20 14.76
CA VAL A 270 7.84 -19.73 15.39
C VAL A 270 6.62 -20.39 14.74
N VAL A 271 6.56 -20.47 13.42
CA VAL A 271 5.46 -21.16 12.71
C VAL A 271 5.41 -22.64 13.11
N LYS A 272 6.56 -23.32 13.17
CA LYS A 272 6.62 -24.74 13.52
C LYS A 272 6.26 -25.04 14.97
N PHE A 273 6.74 -24.26 15.93
CA PHE A 273 6.64 -24.57 17.37
C PHE A 273 5.47 -23.88 18.07
N ALA A 274 5.06 -22.70 17.63
CA ALA A 274 3.92 -21.98 18.21
C ALA A 274 2.60 -22.24 17.47
N HIS A 275 2.56 -23.25 16.58
CA HIS A 275 1.36 -23.72 15.88
C HIS A 275 0.64 -22.62 15.07
N TYR A 276 1.38 -21.63 14.57
CA TYR A 276 0.82 -20.65 13.65
C TYR A 276 0.54 -21.28 12.27
N PRO A 277 -0.43 -20.73 11.50
CA PRO A 277 -0.65 -21.15 10.12
C PRO A 277 0.62 -21.02 9.28
N LEU A 278 0.83 -21.97 8.37
CA LEU A 278 1.95 -21.92 7.42
C LEU A 278 1.79 -20.78 6.43
N SER A 279 0.54 -20.46 6.07
CA SER A 279 0.24 -19.37 5.15
C SER A 279 0.45 -18.01 5.83
N MET A 280 1.19 -17.11 5.18
CA MET A 280 1.32 -15.72 5.63
C MET A 280 0.09 -14.88 5.27
N VAL A 281 -0.79 -15.39 4.40
CA VAL A 281 -2.06 -14.75 4.01
C VAL A 281 -3.24 -15.60 4.51
N GLY A 282 -4.40 -14.98 4.74
CA GLY A 282 -5.60 -15.71 5.14
C GLY A 282 -6.04 -16.73 4.08
N MET A 283 -6.21 -17.99 4.50
CA MET A 283 -6.67 -19.08 3.64
C MET A 283 -8.11 -19.49 3.98
N PRO A 284 -8.96 -19.80 2.99
CA PRO A 284 -10.27 -20.38 3.25
C PRO A 284 -10.15 -21.68 4.05
N GLY A 285 -10.79 -21.76 5.22
CA GLY A 285 -10.80 -22.95 6.08
C GLY A 285 -9.80 -22.94 7.25
N GLU A 286 -8.89 -21.96 7.32
CA GLU A 286 -8.03 -21.78 8.51
C GLU A 286 -8.74 -20.93 9.57
N LYS A 287 -8.73 -21.38 10.84
CA LYS A 287 -9.37 -20.68 11.96
C LYS A 287 -8.65 -19.37 12.34
N VAL A 288 -7.38 -19.23 11.98
CA VAL A 288 -6.52 -18.09 12.30
C VAL A 288 -5.80 -17.66 11.04
N SER A 289 -5.73 -16.35 10.79
CA SER A 289 -4.96 -15.75 9.69
C SER A 289 -3.82 -14.93 10.27
N ASN A 290 -2.60 -15.10 9.74
CA ASN A 290 -1.44 -14.29 10.13
C ASN A 290 -1.56 -12.82 9.71
N MET A 291 -2.52 -12.47 8.84
CA MET A 291 -2.73 -11.12 8.29
C MET A 291 -3.93 -10.38 8.86
N ALA A 292 -4.89 -11.09 9.44
CA ALA A 292 -6.18 -10.53 9.83
C ALA A 292 -6.67 -11.10 11.16
N PRO A 293 -6.27 -10.53 12.30
CA PRO A 293 -5.25 -9.48 12.50
C PRO A 293 -3.79 -9.98 12.43
N PRO A 294 -2.81 -9.12 12.09
CA PRO A 294 -1.37 -9.42 12.10
C PRO A 294 -0.89 -10.20 13.33
N THR A 295 -0.04 -11.20 13.13
CA THR A 295 0.57 -12.01 14.19
C THR A 295 2.10 -11.83 14.23
N VAL A 296 2.73 -12.40 15.26
CA VAL A 296 4.19 -12.42 15.43
C VAL A 296 4.93 -12.93 14.18
N PRO A 297 4.52 -14.03 13.51
CA PRO A 297 5.11 -14.45 12.24
C PRO A 297 5.22 -13.34 11.20
N LEU A 298 4.18 -12.51 11.06
CA LEU A 298 4.17 -11.42 10.08
C LEU A 298 5.11 -10.28 10.48
N MET A 299 5.21 -9.99 11.77
CA MET A 299 6.18 -9.04 12.30
C MET A 299 7.61 -9.49 12.03
N VAL A 300 7.93 -10.75 12.34
CA VAL A 300 9.26 -11.32 12.06
C VAL A 300 9.52 -11.33 10.54
N HIS A 301 8.50 -11.61 9.74
CA HIS A 301 8.59 -11.55 8.29
C HIS A 301 8.94 -10.15 7.77
N SER A 302 8.64 -9.09 8.52
CA SER A 302 9.01 -7.72 8.13
C SER A 302 10.53 -7.46 8.17
N VAL A 303 11.30 -8.36 8.78
CA VAL A 303 12.76 -8.32 8.84
C VAL A 303 13.41 -9.01 7.63
N VAL A 304 12.67 -9.91 6.97
CA VAL A 304 13.12 -10.72 5.82
C VAL A 304 13.01 -9.91 4.53
#